data_AF-A0A366CTS6-F1
#
_entry.id   AF-A0A366CTS6-F1
#
_cell.length_a   1.000
_cell.length_b   1.000
_cell.length_c   1.000
_cell.angle_alpha   90.00
_cell.angle_beta   90.00
_cell.angle_gamma   90.00
#
_symmetry.space_group_name_H-M   'P 1'
#
loop_
_entity.id
_entity.type
_entity.pdbx_description
1 polymer ?
#
loop_
_entity_poly.entity_id
_entity_poly.type
_entity_poly.pdbx_seq_one_letter_code
_entity_poly.pdbx_strand_id
1 'polypeptide(L)'
;MSANPEKHLIGNRQGDRVSLFFDGRVKVWSTTHLWTIVGREAHNALGETVHIGVGDRLDVAGPTGKQHKPDILIPTEPERGREEAATICADNGTFVQFFHDGSISVGNDGREFGRLLNAGREFNPTRGHNGVGGSVMILFEGSYRPRQLRTSAYPLLAIPEAEPPRPFRLYKDEFALPAPGFE
;
A
#
# COMPACT_ATOMS: atom_id res chain seq x y z
N MET A 1 -1.57 -10.79 22.50
CA MET A 1 -1.82 -10.23 21.16
C MET A 1 -0.58 -9.44 20.78
N SER A 2 0.14 -9.80 19.73
CA SER A 2 1.32 -9.01 19.31
C SER A 2 0.85 -7.65 18.80
N ALA A 3 1.41 -6.57 19.34
CA ALA A 3 1.11 -5.22 18.86
C ALA A 3 1.36 -5.14 17.34
N ASN A 4 0.56 -4.37 16.61
CA ASN A 4 0.88 -4.09 15.21
C ASN A 4 2.25 -3.38 15.17
N PRO A 5 3.15 -3.75 14.24
CA PRO A 5 4.41 -3.05 14.10
C PRO A 5 4.18 -1.55 13.89
N GLU A 6 5.10 -0.75 14.41
CA GLU A 6 5.13 0.68 14.14
C GLU A 6 5.19 0.93 12.63
N LYS A 7 4.62 2.06 12.22
CA LYS A 7 4.43 2.37 10.81
C LYS A 7 4.22 3.87 10.62
N HIS A 8 4.59 4.34 9.43
CA HIS A 8 4.05 5.59 8.90
C HIS A 8 2.75 5.30 8.16
N LEU A 9 1.78 6.21 8.28
CA LEU A 9 0.48 6.13 7.64
C LEU A 9 0.31 7.33 6.70
N ILE A 10 0.30 7.06 5.40
CA ILE A 10 0.03 8.03 4.35
C ILE A 10 -1.41 7.81 3.88
N GLY A 11 -2.13 8.86 3.51
CA GLY A 11 -3.46 8.73 2.93
C GLY A 11 -3.75 9.78 1.88
N ASN A 12 -4.81 9.58 1.10
CA ASN A 12 -5.38 10.55 0.18
C ASN A 12 -6.75 11.04 0.66
N ARG A 13 -7.35 12.00 -0.05
CA ARG A 13 -8.69 12.52 0.27
C ARG A 13 -9.82 11.51 -0.01
N GLN A 14 -9.60 10.53 -0.87
CA GLN A 14 -10.56 9.48 -1.22
C GLN A 14 -10.71 8.42 -0.10
N GLY A 15 -9.84 8.47 0.92
CA GLY A 15 -9.87 7.55 2.06
C GLY A 15 -8.96 6.33 1.88
N ASP A 16 -8.17 6.30 0.82
CA ASP A 16 -7.16 5.28 0.58
C ASP A 16 -5.90 5.58 1.36
N ARG A 17 -5.24 4.52 1.79
CA ARG A 17 -4.19 4.61 2.79
C ARG A 17 -3.07 3.66 2.47
N VAL A 18 -1.85 4.11 2.75
CA VAL A 18 -0.63 3.32 2.64
C VAL A 18 0.04 3.29 4.01
N SER A 19 0.17 2.10 4.58
CA SER A 19 0.96 1.85 5.78
C SER A 19 2.35 1.38 5.36
N LEU A 20 3.38 2.13 5.71
CA LEU A 20 4.78 1.73 5.61
C LEU A 20 5.24 1.23 6.97
N PHE A 21 5.28 -0.09 7.15
CA PHE A 21 5.67 -0.70 8.41
C PHE A 21 7.18 -0.63 8.62
N PHE A 22 7.59 -0.48 9.87
CA PHE A 22 9.00 -0.43 10.25
C PHE A 22 9.75 -1.75 10.02
N ASP A 23 9.01 -2.84 9.75
CA ASP A 23 9.54 -4.15 9.35
C ASP A 23 9.67 -4.30 7.81
N GLY A 24 9.55 -3.20 7.05
CA GLY A 24 9.77 -3.16 5.60
C GLY A 24 8.53 -3.48 4.75
N ARG A 25 7.44 -3.96 5.35
CA ARG A 25 6.19 -4.24 4.61
C ARG A 25 5.46 -2.96 4.22
N VAL A 26 4.78 -3.00 3.09
CA VAL A 26 3.88 -1.94 2.63
C VAL A 26 2.46 -2.49 2.54
N LYS A 27 1.48 -1.79 3.11
CA LYS A 27 0.07 -2.11 2.93
C LYS A 27 -0.69 -0.95 2.31
N VAL A 28 -1.18 -1.13 1.10
CA VAL A 28 -2.18 -0.27 0.48
C VAL A 28 -3.56 -0.78 0.86
N TRP A 29 -4.47 0.09 1.28
CA TRP A 29 -5.82 -0.32 1.65
C TRP A 29 -6.84 0.80 1.49
N SER A 30 -8.08 0.40 1.21
CA SER A 30 -9.24 1.29 1.14
C SER A 30 -10.38 0.72 1.97
N THR A 31 -11.38 1.55 2.23
CA THR A 31 -12.66 1.11 2.81
C THR A 31 -13.84 1.25 1.87
N THR A 32 -13.62 1.72 0.64
CA THR A 32 -14.70 2.02 -0.32
C THR A 32 -14.65 1.13 -1.57
N HIS A 33 -13.54 0.44 -1.80
CA HIS A 33 -13.33 -0.40 -2.98
C HIS A 33 -12.34 -1.53 -2.71
N LEU A 34 -12.31 -2.50 -3.63
CA LEU A 34 -11.30 -3.52 -3.78
C LEU A 34 -10.14 -3.02 -4.65
N TRP A 35 -8.97 -3.61 -4.53
CA TRP A 35 -7.81 -3.24 -5.36
C TRP A 35 -7.60 -4.24 -6.48
N THR A 36 -7.19 -3.73 -7.63
CA THR A 36 -6.76 -4.52 -8.78
C THR A 36 -5.27 -4.33 -8.99
N ILE A 37 -4.51 -5.42 -9.10
CA ILE A 37 -3.11 -5.36 -9.50
C ILE A 37 -3.07 -5.15 -11.01
N VAL A 38 -2.57 -3.99 -11.43
CA VAL A 38 -2.53 -3.58 -12.85
C VAL A 38 -1.29 -4.14 -13.53
N GLY A 39 -0.20 -4.31 -12.79
CA GLY A 39 1.01 -4.93 -13.29
C GLY A 39 2.21 -4.68 -12.41
N ARG A 40 3.37 -5.06 -12.95
CA ARG A 40 4.69 -4.85 -12.36
C ARG A 40 5.66 -4.32 -13.40
N GLU A 41 6.60 -3.52 -12.94
CA GLU A 41 7.71 -3.04 -13.74
C GLU A 41 9.02 -3.40 -13.03
N ALA A 42 9.94 -4.01 -13.77
CA ALA A 42 11.28 -4.33 -13.28
C ALA A 42 12.30 -3.47 -14.04
N HIS A 43 12.98 -2.58 -13.32
CA HIS A 43 14.12 -1.84 -13.86
C HIS A 43 15.40 -2.43 -13.31
N ASN A 44 16.18 -3.04 -14.20
CA ASN A 44 17.49 -3.66 -13.96
C ASN A 44 18.53 -2.78 -13.20
N ALA A 45 18.31 -1.47 -13.09
CA ALA A 45 19.16 -0.56 -12.30
C ALA A 45 18.43 0.19 -11.16
N LEU A 46 17.10 0.12 -11.09
CA LEU A 46 16.26 0.96 -10.19
C LEU A 46 15.27 0.14 -9.35
N GLY A 47 15.38 -1.19 -9.36
CA GLY A 47 14.51 -2.09 -8.59
C GLY A 47 13.14 -2.32 -9.24
N GLU A 48 12.17 -2.79 -8.44
CA GLU A 48 10.86 -3.21 -8.93
C GLU A 48 9.72 -2.33 -8.41
N THR A 49 8.66 -2.20 -9.22
CA THR A 49 7.45 -1.44 -8.90
C THR A 49 6.20 -2.27 -9.16
N VAL A 50 5.23 -2.17 -8.25
CA VAL A 50 3.90 -2.75 -8.36
C VAL A 50 2.90 -1.63 -8.61
N HIS A 51 2.10 -1.75 -9.67
CA HIS A 51 1.03 -0.80 -9.99
C HIS A 51 -0.31 -1.34 -9.50
N ILE A 52 -1.01 -0.53 -8.72
CA ILE A 52 -2.26 -0.89 -8.05
C ILE A 52 -3.34 0.10 -8.49
N GLY A 53 -4.36 -0.41 -9.16
CA GLY A 53 -5.50 0.35 -9.63
C GLY A 53 -6.70 0.19 -8.71
N VAL A 54 -7.58 1.19 -8.73
CA VAL A 54 -8.89 1.13 -8.08
C VAL A 54 -9.72 0.05 -8.78
N GLY A 55 -10.14 -0.97 -8.05
CA GLY A 55 -11.00 -2.05 -8.52
C GLY A 55 -12.47 -1.80 -8.19
N ASP A 56 -13.21 -2.89 -7.99
CA ASP A 56 -14.65 -2.83 -7.76
C ASP A 56 -15.02 -2.04 -6.51
N ARG A 57 -16.03 -1.16 -6.63
CA ARG A 57 -16.56 -0.40 -5.49
C ARG A 57 -17.41 -1.33 -4.62
N LEU A 58 -17.35 -1.09 -3.32
CA LEU A 58 -18.11 -1.85 -2.33
C LEU A 58 -19.50 -1.25 -2.17
N ASP A 59 -20.53 -2.11 -2.14
CA ASP A 59 -21.91 -1.70 -1.90
C ASP A 59 -22.10 -1.04 -0.53
N VAL A 60 -21.34 -1.53 0.46
CA VAL A 60 -21.32 -1.01 1.82
C VAL A 60 -19.89 -0.59 2.14
N ALA A 61 -19.67 0.71 2.35
CA ALA A 61 -18.37 1.21 2.77
C ALA A 61 -17.99 0.73 4.18
N GLY A 62 -16.70 0.51 4.39
CA GLY A 62 -16.16 0.15 5.69
C GLY A 62 -16.18 1.28 6.71
N PRO A 63 -16.06 0.95 8.01
CA PRO A 63 -16.12 1.93 9.08
C PRO A 63 -14.90 2.87 9.06
N THR A 64 -15.16 4.19 9.12
CA THR A 64 -14.12 5.24 9.12
C THR A 64 -13.94 5.95 10.46
N GLY A 65 -14.94 5.93 11.35
CA GLY A 65 -14.99 6.78 12.55
C GLY A 65 -13.94 6.53 13.64
N LYS A 66 -13.21 5.40 13.60
CA LYS A 66 -12.11 5.07 14.54
C LYS A 66 -10.76 4.94 13.86
N GLN A 67 -10.64 5.37 12.61
CA GLN A 67 -9.38 5.24 11.88
C GLN A 67 -8.38 6.30 12.37
N HIS A 68 -7.13 5.88 12.54
CA HIS A 68 -6.04 6.81 12.84
C HIS A 68 -5.91 7.86 11.73
N LYS A 69 -5.67 9.12 12.08
CA LYS A 69 -5.38 10.17 11.09
C LYS A 69 -4.07 9.83 10.36
N PRO A 70 -3.97 9.99 9.03
CA PRO A 70 -2.69 9.88 8.33
C PRO A 70 -1.68 10.90 8.85
N ASP A 71 -0.42 10.48 8.92
CA ASP A 71 0.74 11.35 9.19
C ASP A 71 0.97 12.32 8.03
N ILE A 72 0.76 11.83 6.80
CA ILE A 72 0.84 12.59 5.56
C ILE A 72 -0.49 12.43 4.80
N LEU A 73 -1.07 13.54 4.38
CA LEU A 73 -2.26 13.57 3.53
C LEU A 73 -1.93 14.16 2.17
N ILE A 74 -2.10 13.34 1.13
CA ILE A 74 -1.84 13.70 -0.26
C ILE A 74 -3.09 14.33 -0.89
N PRO A 75 -3.01 15.57 -1.40
CA PRO A 75 -4.07 16.16 -2.19
C PRO A 75 -4.14 15.47 -3.55
N THR A 76 -5.36 15.18 -4.01
CA THR A 76 -5.64 14.53 -5.29
C THR A 76 -6.82 15.25 -5.95
N GLU A 77 -6.82 15.22 -7.28
CA GLU A 77 -7.67 16.00 -8.19
C GLU A 77 -8.06 15.07 -9.34
N PRO A 78 -9.14 14.26 -9.21
CA PRO A 78 -9.48 13.20 -10.15
C PRO A 78 -9.56 13.63 -11.62
N GLU A 79 -9.89 14.89 -11.88
CA GLU A 79 -9.94 15.51 -13.21
C GLU A 79 -8.60 15.51 -13.95
N ARG A 80 -7.48 15.34 -13.23
CA ARG A 80 -6.13 15.25 -13.80
C ARG A 80 -5.73 13.82 -14.19
N GLY A 81 -6.60 12.84 -14.01
CA GLY A 81 -6.36 11.46 -14.45
C GLY A 81 -5.11 10.83 -13.80
N ARG A 82 -4.33 10.06 -14.56
CA ARG A 82 -3.15 9.33 -14.06
C ARG A 82 -1.88 10.19 -13.94
N GLU A 83 -2.03 11.50 -13.77
CA GLU A 83 -0.90 12.36 -13.42
C GLU A 83 -0.42 12.05 -11.99
N GLU A 84 0.90 12.13 -11.76
CA GLU A 84 1.46 11.96 -10.41
C GLU A 84 1.02 13.12 -9.51
N ALA A 85 0.39 12.78 -8.39
CA ALA A 85 -0.01 13.73 -7.36
C ALA A 85 1.14 13.97 -6.35
N ALA A 86 1.80 12.89 -5.93
CA ALA A 86 2.99 12.97 -5.07
C ALA A 86 3.76 11.66 -5.05
N THR A 87 5.08 11.77 -4.92
CA THR A 87 5.98 10.67 -4.54
C THR A 87 6.42 10.83 -3.09
N ILE A 88 6.31 9.75 -2.30
CA ILE A 88 6.84 9.66 -0.93
C ILE A 88 7.91 8.57 -0.90
N CYS A 89 9.08 8.88 -0.36
CA CYS A 89 10.20 7.96 -0.26
C CYS A 89 10.53 7.59 1.20
N ALA A 90 11.13 6.41 1.37
CA ALA A 90 11.70 5.93 2.62
C ALA A 90 13.21 5.63 2.49
N ASP A 91 13.91 5.63 3.62
CA ASP A 91 15.36 5.44 3.69
C ASP A 91 15.84 4.01 3.37
N ASN A 92 14.93 3.07 3.23
CA ASN A 92 15.20 1.69 2.83
C ASN A 92 15.03 1.47 1.31
N GLY A 93 14.86 2.55 0.54
CA GLY A 93 14.65 2.53 -0.90
C GLY A 93 13.17 2.41 -1.31
N THR A 94 12.25 2.16 -0.38
CA THR A 94 10.82 2.07 -0.71
C THR A 94 10.29 3.44 -1.14
N PHE A 95 9.49 3.45 -2.21
CA PHE A 95 8.76 4.63 -2.64
C PHE A 95 7.29 4.32 -2.92
N VAL A 96 6.45 5.33 -2.73
CA VAL A 96 5.01 5.27 -2.98
C VAL A 96 4.62 6.47 -3.82
N GLN A 97 4.07 6.20 -5.00
CA GLN A 97 3.54 7.22 -5.90
C GLN A 97 2.01 7.19 -5.81
N PHE A 98 1.43 8.34 -5.50
CA PHE A 98 0.00 8.57 -5.57
C PHE A 98 -0.32 9.26 -6.89
N PHE A 99 -1.37 8.80 -7.56
CA PHE A 99 -1.87 9.41 -8.79
C PHE A 99 -3.22 10.09 -8.54
N HIS A 100 -3.51 11.09 -9.36
CA HIS A 100 -4.72 11.90 -9.23
C HIS A 100 -6.02 11.07 -9.43
N ASP A 101 -5.98 10.01 -10.24
CA ASP A 101 -7.08 9.05 -10.47
C ASP A 101 -7.32 8.05 -9.31
N GLY A 102 -6.52 8.11 -8.25
CA GLY A 102 -6.61 7.22 -7.09
C GLY A 102 -5.81 5.93 -7.22
N SER A 103 -5.18 5.66 -8.37
CA SER A 103 -4.20 4.56 -8.46
C SER A 103 -2.95 4.87 -7.62
N ILE A 104 -2.27 3.81 -7.20
CA ILE A 104 -1.08 3.88 -6.35
C ILE A 104 -0.02 2.95 -6.94
N SER A 105 1.21 3.43 -7.03
CA SER A 105 2.36 2.57 -7.31
C SER A 105 3.27 2.46 -6.09
N VAL A 106 3.73 1.26 -5.81
CA VAL A 106 4.66 0.97 -4.70
C VAL A 106 5.87 0.28 -5.28
N GLY A 107 7.05 0.83 -5.05
CA GLY A 107 8.30 0.24 -5.52
C GLY A 107 9.39 0.28 -4.47
N ASN A 108 10.52 -0.32 -4.80
CA ASN A 108 11.74 -0.20 -4.02
C ASN A 108 12.94 -0.02 -4.95
N ASP A 109 13.73 1.03 -4.71
CA ASP A 109 14.97 1.28 -5.42
C ASP A 109 16.08 0.34 -4.93
N GLY A 110 16.32 -0.72 -5.71
CA GLY A 110 17.44 -1.64 -5.52
C GLY A 110 17.12 -2.93 -4.74
N ARG A 111 15.83 -3.21 -4.52
CA ARG A 111 15.36 -4.53 -4.06
C ARG A 111 14.39 -5.13 -5.06
N GLU A 112 14.37 -6.45 -5.10
CA GLU A 112 13.48 -7.22 -5.95
C GLU A 112 12.17 -7.49 -5.22
N PHE A 113 11.11 -7.76 -5.96
CA PHE A 113 9.86 -8.22 -5.38
C PHE A 113 10.08 -9.56 -4.66
N GLY A 114 9.57 -9.64 -3.43
CA GLY A 114 9.52 -10.89 -2.68
C GLY A 114 8.12 -11.48 -2.63
N ARG A 115 7.14 -10.70 -2.13
CA ARG A 115 5.80 -11.21 -1.86
C ARG A 115 4.70 -10.17 -2.01
N LEU A 116 3.53 -10.63 -2.47
CA LEU A 116 2.29 -9.87 -2.54
C LEU A 116 1.14 -10.67 -1.93
N LEU A 117 0.21 -9.98 -1.26
CA LEU A 117 -1.12 -10.51 -0.95
C LEU A 117 -2.15 -9.44 -1.28
N ASN A 118 -2.93 -9.67 -2.33
CA ASN A 118 -4.12 -8.89 -2.63
C ASN A 118 -5.33 -9.56 -1.94
N ALA A 119 -5.99 -8.83 -1.06
CA ALA A 119 -7.09 -9.35 -0.26
C ALA A 119 -8.30 -8.40 -0.32
N GLY A 120 -9.49 -8.98 -0.43
CA GLY A 120 -10.76 -8.30 -0.31
C GLY A 120 -11.50 -8.70 0.96
N ARG A 121 -12.36 -7.81 1.46
CA ARG A 121 -13.36 -8.13 2.46
C ARG A 121 -14.62 -7.32 2.21
N GLU A 122 -15.74 -8.02 2.12
CA GLU A 122 -17.07 -7.43 1.90
C GLU A 122 -17.89 -7.40 3.19
N PHE A 123 -18.96 -6.61 3.19
CA PHE A 123 -19.86 -6.51 4.32
C PHE A 123 -20.56 -7.85 4.59
N ASN A 124 -20.61 -8.25 5.85
CA ASN A 124 -21.33 -9.44 6.29
C ASN A 124 -22.44 -9.05 7.26
N PRO A 125 -23.73 -9.12 6.84
CA PRO A 125 -24.87 -8.69 7.65
C PRO A 125 -25.01 -9.50 8.95
N THR A 126 -24.53 -10.75 8.99
CA THR A 126 -24.62 -11.61 10.18
C THR A 126 -23.68 -11.19 11.32
N ARG A 127 -22.70 -10.31 11.04
CA ARG A 127 -21.70 -9.87 12.03
C ARG A 127 -21.84 -8.43 12.49
N GLY A 128 -22.64 -7.60 11.81
CA GLY A 128 -22.95 -6.21 12.17
C GLY A 128 -21.76 -5.22 12.09
N HIS A 129 -20.55 -5.64 12.44
CA HIS A 129 -19.31 -4.87 12.44
C HIS A 129 -18.13 -5.73 11.95
N ASN A 130 -18.01 -5.93 10.64
CA ASN A 130 -16.78 -6.44 10.04
C ASN A 130 -15.98 -5.29 9.39
N GLY A 131 -14.67 -5.46 9.26
CA GLY A 131 -13.91 -4.59 8.35
C GLY A 131 -14.47 -4.75 6.94
N VAL A 132 -14.45 -3.71 6.12
CA VAL A 132 -14.88 -3.79 4.71
C VAL A 132 -13.87 -2.98 3.91
N GLY A 133 -13.40 -3.51 2.78
CA GLY A 133 -12.31 -2.90 2.02
C GLY A 133 -11.42 -3.89 1.28
N GLY A 134 -10.71 -3.37 0.29
CA GLY A 134 -9.56 -4.04 -0.31
C GLY A 134 -8.25 -3.69 0.41
N SER A 135 -7.29 -4.62 0.37
CA SER A 135 -5.91 -4.32 0.71
C SER A 135 -4.89 -5.11 -0.09
N VAL A 136 -3.78 -4.47 -0.42
CA VAL A 136 -2.60 -5.09 -1.03
C VAL A 136 -1.45 -4.98 -0.05
N MET A 137 -0.88 -6.11 0.35
CA MET A 137 0.36 -6.17 1.12
C MET A 137 1.52 -6.51 0.20
N ILE A 138 2.63 -5.79 0.31
CA ILE A 138 3.82 -5.94 -0.53
C ILE A 138 5.07 -6.01 0.35
N LEU A 139 6.00 -6.86 -0.02
CA LEU A 139 7.35 -6.96 0.55
C LEU A 139 8.36 -7.07 -0.58
N PHE A 140 9.41 -6.26 -0.50
CA PHE A 140 10.59 -6.36 -1.35
C PHE A 140 11.71 -7.07 -0.59
N GLU A 141 12.43 -7.96 -1.27
CA GLU A 141 13.49 -8.79 -0.71
C GLU A 141 14.87 -8.25 -1.03
N GLY A 142 15.81 -8.54 -0.12
CA GLY A 142 17.16 -8.01 -0.15
C GLY A 142 17.40 -6.95 0.91
N SER A 143 18.67 -6.63 1.12
CA SER A 143 19.14 -5.70 2.17
C SER A 143 19.75 -4.42 1.61
N TYR A 144 19.78 -4.28 0.28
CA TYR A 144 20.34 -3.09 -0.35
C TYR A 144 19.57 -1.84 0.06
N ARG A 145 20.32 -0.76 0.33
CA ARG A 145 19.78 0.58 0.56
C ARG A 145 20.45 1.51 -0.44
N PRO A 146 19.69 2.18 -1.31
CA PRO A 146 20.24 3.03 -2.35
C PRO A 146 20.95 4.23 -1.74
N ARG A 147 22.13 4.56 -2.28
CA ARG A 147 22.88 5.76 -1.86
C ARG A 147 22.23 7.06 -2.35
N GLN A 148 21.67 7.01 -3.56
CA GLN A 148 20.93 8.11 -4.14
C GLN A 148 19.44 7.76 -4.06
N LEU A 149 18.72 8.55 -3.29
CA LEU A 149 17.28 8.39 -3.12
C LEU A 149 16.54 9.19 -4.19
N ARG A 150 15.38 8.68 -4.61
CA ARG A 150 14.43 9.44 -5.42
C ARG A 150 14.05 10.75 -4.74
N THR A 151 13.74 11.74 -5.56
CA THR A 151 13.13 12.99 -5.11
C THR A 151 11.78 12.69 -4.47
N SER A 152 11.59 13.14 -3.24
CA SER A 152 10.36 12.96 -2.46
C SER A 152 9.67 14.32 -2.29
N ALA A 153 8.35 14.35 -2.43
CA ALA A 153 7.54 15.55 -2.17
C ALA A 153 7.46 15.88 -0.67
N TYR A 154 7.75 14.90 0.19
CA TYR A 154 7.70 14.99 1.65
C TYR A 154 9.04 14.58 2.28
N PRO A 155 9.30 14.91 3.55
CA PRO A 155 10.49 14.42 4.25
C PRO A 155 10.63 12.90 4.13
N LEU A 156 11.87 12.46 3.93
CA LEU A 156 12.20 11.05 3.83
C LEU A 156 11.76 10.32 5.10
N LEU A 157 11.04 9.21 4.92
CA LEU A 157 10.54 8.41 6.03
C LEU A 157 11.57 7.38 6.48
N ALA A 158 11.85 7.32 7.79
CA ALA A 158 12.74 6.32 8.35
C ALA A 158 12.03 4.97 8.50
N ILE A 159 12.61 3.91 7.93
CA ILE A 159 12.13 2.52 8.02
C ILE A 159 13.30 1.65 8.52
N PRO A 160 13.37 1.35 9.83
CA PRO A 160 14.57 0.77 10.43
C PRO A 160 14.81 -0.70 10.09
N GLU A 161 13.76 -1.49 9.86
CA GLU A 161 13.85 -2.93 9.57
C GLU A 161 14.57 -3.74 10.66
N ALA A 162 14.41 -3.32 11.93
CA ALA A 162 15.05 -3.95 13.09
C ALA A 162 14.49 -5.34 13.43
N GLU A 163 13.27 -5.64 12.98
CA GLU A 163 12.61 -6.94 13.13
C GLU A 163 12.29 -7.54 11.76
N PRO A 164 12.30 -8.89 11.63
CA PRO A 164 11.91 -9.53 10.38
C PRO A 164 10.43 -9.24 10.03
N PRO A 165 10.09 -9.14 8.74
CA PRO A 165 8.73 -8.85 8.30
C PRO A 165 7.77 -9.94 8.75
N ARG A 166 6.64 -9.54 9.33
CA ARG A 166 5.61 -10.50 9.72
C ARG A 166 5.00 -11.22 8.50
N PRO A 167 4.66 -12.50 8.61
CA PRO A 167 4.08 -13.25 7.50
C PRO A 167 2.74 -12.65 7.06
N PHE A 168 2.52 -12.66 5.76
CA PHE A 168 1.22 -12.28 5.19
C PHE A 168 0.21 -13.36 5.53
N ARG A 169 -0.99 -12.94 5.91
CA ARG A 169 -2.10 -13.85 6.18
C ARG A 169 -3.40 -13.15 5.86
N LEU A 170 -4.37 -13.93 5.38
CA LEU A 170 -5.75 -13.51 5.39
C LEU A 170 -6.25 -13.50 6.83
N TYR A 171 -6.95 -12.44 7.19
CA TYR A 171 -7.70 -12.39 8.43
C TYR A 171 -9.09 -12.98 8.20
N LYS A 172 -9.83 -13.15 9.31
CA LYS A 172 -11.21 -13.64 9.26
C LYS A 172 -12.05 -12.85 8.25
N ASP A 173 -12.83 -13.54 7.42
CA ASP A 173 -13.69 -12.98 6.38
C ASP A 173 -12.96 -12.28 5.21
N GLU A 174 -11.62 -12.27 5.18
CA GLU A 174 -10.89 -11.87 3.97
C GLU A 174 -10.79 -13.02 2.98
N PHE A 175 -10.80 -12.69 1.70
CA PHE A 175 -10.53 -13.60 0.58
C PHE A 175 -9.39 -13.05 -0.28
N ALA A 176 -8.63 -13.95 -0.90
CA ALA A 176 -7.58 -13.55 -1.83
C ALA A 176 -8.19 -13.10 -3.17
N LEU A 177 -7.66 -12.01 -3.70
CA LEU A 177 -7.95 -11.50 -5.03
C LEU A 177 -6.81 -11.85 -5.99
N PRO A 178 -7.07 -11.91 -7.31
CA PRO A 178 -6.03 -12.13 -8.29
C PRO A 178 -4.89 -11.10 -8.20
N ALA A 179 -3.68 -11.58 -8.46
CA ALA A 179 -2.46 -10.79 -8.55
C ALA A 179 -1.66 -11.24 -9.78
N PRO A 180 -2.15 -10.96 -11.01
CA PRO A 180 -1.49 -11.42 -12.23
C PRO A 180 -0.03 -10.95 -12.29
N GLY A 181 0.88 -11.86 -12.62
CA GLY A 181 2.33 -11.59 -12.69
C GLY A 181 3.10 -11.75 -11.37
N PHE A 182 2.46 -12.29 -10.33
CA PHE A 182 3.02 -12.49 -8.98
C PHE A 182 2.80 -13.90 -8.41
N GLU A 183 2.74 -14.92 -9.28
CA GLU A 183 2.62 -16.35 -8.89
C GLU A 183 3.92 -16.94 -8.33
#